data_AF-A0A7W5F7K2-F1
#
_entry.id   AF-A0A7W5F7K2-F1
#
_cell.length_a   1.000
_cell.length_b   1.000
_cell.length_c   1.000
_cell.angle_alpha   90.00
_cell.angle_beta   90.00
_cell.angle_gamma   90.00
#
_symmetry.space_group_name_H-M   'P 1'
#
loop_
_entity.id
_entity.type
_entity.pdbx_description
1 polymer ?
#
loop_
_entity_poly.entity_id
_entity_poly.type
_entity_poly.pdbx_seq_one_letter_code
_entity_poly.pdbx_strand_id
1 'polypeptide(L)'
;MSTGPEGPNWNDQLDWSAHPTYAAPTPTSESPRPRWPWVLGAVVAVVLSLVALLGAGLLLSYRAEQADAARENAAEAKAIETCRAEIGEFVEAVLDASSRAEVGIVQADLSEAISDAAVLGNRIDASSLSPECDSAYQAADEAQTIYALSASTWEDCIWEYTCDPDTDFDNSDWSTAQDKAQAAYDAMLAGISVDAVNS
;
A
#
# COMPACT_ATOMS: atom_id res chain seq x y z
N MET A 1 59.65 78.14 51.78
CA MET A 1 58.30 78.52 52.26
C MET A 1 58.08 79.97 51.92
N SER A 2 57.27 80.27 50.89
CA SER A 2 56.64 81.57 50.73
C SER A 2 55.52 81.45 49.71
N THR A 3 54.30 81.45 50.24
CA THR A 3 53.08 82.00 49.64
C THR A 3 53.42 83.38 49.04
N GLY A 4 52.99 83.82 47.86
CA GLY A 4 51.90 83.48 46.96
C GLY A 4 51.33 84.83 46.49
N PRO A 5 51.62 85.31 45.26
CA PRO A 5 51.17 86.63 44.84
C PRO A 5 49.91 86.60 43.97
N GLU A 6 49.15 87.68 44.14
CA GLU A 6 47.85 88.03 43.58
C GLU A 6 47.78 88.04 42.05
N GLY A 7 46.56 87.79 41.55
CA GLY A 7 46.08 88.27 40.25
C GLY A 7 45.09 87.29 39.60
N PRO A 8 44.26 87.71 38.61
CA PRO A 8 43.89 89.05 38.17
C PRO A 8 42.38 89.36 38.33
N ASN A 9 42.09 90.65 38.17
CA ASN A 9 40.80 91.35 38.16
C ASN A 9 39.81 90.81 37.11
N TRP A 10 38.60 90.42 37.53
CA TRP A 10 37.55 89.82 36.69
C TRP A 10 36.70 90.83 35.88
N ASN A 11 37.20 92.05 35.66
CA ASN A 11 36.39 93.14 35.13
C ASN A 11 36.81 93.66 33.75
N ASP A 12 37.59 92.89 32.98
CA ASP A 12 37.92 93.24 31.61
C ASP A 12 37.20 92.38 30.57
N GLN A 13 36.30 93.06 29.86
CA GLN A 13 36.02 92.88 28.44
C GLN A 13 35.20 91.64 28.04
N LEU A 14 33.92 91.73 28.37
CA LEU A 14 32.86 91.24 27.51
C LEU A 14 32.83 92.06 26.19
N ASP A 15 33.59 91.63 25.18
CA ASP A 15 33.40 92.08 23.80
C ASP A 15 32.19 91.35 23.18
N TRP A 16 31.04 92.03 23.19
CA TRP A 16 29.77 91.55 22.61
C TRP A 16 29.64 91.86 21.10
N SER A 17 30.69 92.31 20.42
CA SER A 17 30.56 92.83 19.04
C SER A 17 30.83 91.82 17.92
N ALA A 18 31.23 90.58 18.23
CA ALA A 18 31.35 89.52 17.24
C ALA A 18 30.04 88.72 17.11
N HIS A 19 29.08 89.23 16.34
CA HIS A 19 28.01 88.36 15.82
C HIS A 19 28.63 87.41 14.79
N PRO A 20 28.67 86.08 15.03
CA PRO A 20 28.96 85.16 13.95
C PRO A 20 27.82 85.29 12.94
N THR A 21 28.12 85.82 11.75
CA THR A 21 27.27 85.60 10.59
C THR A 21 27.22 84.10 10.37
N TYR A 22 26.15 83.46 10.84
CA TYR A 22 25.79 82.10 10.48
C TYR A 22 25.56 82.09 8.97
N ALA A 23 26.59 81.71 8.21
CA ALA A 23 26.40 81.29 6.84
C ALA A 23 25.48 80.08 6.88
N ALA A 24 24.29 80.21 6.29
CA ALA A 24 23.35 79.11 6.15
C ALA A 24 24.10 77.91 5.55
N PRO A 25 24.01 76.70 6.13
CA PRO A 25 24.64 75.53 5.55
C PRO A 25 24.12 75.37 4.12
N THR A 26 25.04 75.38 3.17
CA THR A 26 24.73 75.04 1.79
C THR A 26 24.08 73.65 1.78
N PRO A 27 22.95 73.46 1.07
CA PRO A 27 22.33 72.15 0.97
C PRO A 27 23.35 71.20 0.34
N THR A 28 23.90 70.31 1.16
CA THR A 28 24.74 69.21 0.66
C THR A 28 23.84 68.38 -0.23
N SER A 29 24.13 68.38 -1.53
CA SER A 29 23.58 67.47 -2.53
C SER A 29 23.62 66.04 -1.96
N GLU A 30 22.50 65.57 -1.42
CA GLU A 30 22.34 64.20 -0.94
C GLU A 30 22.65 63.27 -2.11
N SER A 31 23.74 62.51 -2.00
CA SER A 31 24.06 61.53 -3.01
C SER A 31 22.89 60.53 -3.07
N PRO A 32 22.33 60.25 -4.26
CA PRO A 32 21.21 59.35 -4.38
C PRO A 32 21.59 58.00 -3.76
N ARG A 33 20.91 57.65 -2.65
CA ARG A 33 21.17 56.38 -1.96
C ARG A 33 21.04 55.25 -2.98
N PRO A 34 22.00 54.31 -3.05
CA PRO A 34 21.96 53.25 -4.04
C PRO A 34 20.66 52.45 -3.86
N ARG A 35 19.84 52.40 -4.90
CA ARG A 35 18.55 51.67 -4.92
C ARG A 35 18.70 50.15 -4.90
N TRP A 36 19.93 49.65 -4.91
CA TRP A 36 20.30 48.24 -5.00
C TRP A 36 19.68 47.29 -3.94
N PRO A 37 19.53 47.65 -2.64
CA PRO A 37 18.99 46.71 -1.65
C PRO A 37 17.50 46.41 -1.89
N TRP A 38 16.74 47.36 -2.46
CA TRP A 38 15.33 47.13 -2.81
C TRP A 38 15.17 46.18 -3.99
N VAL A 39 16.04 46.29 -4.99
CA VAL A 39 16.03 45.39 -6.16
C VAL A 39 16.35 43.96 -5.74
N LEU A 40 17.35 43.76 -4.86
CA LEU A 40 17.67 42.44 -4.33
C LEU A 40 16.52 41.84 -3.52
N GLY A 41 15.88 42.62 -2.66
CA GLY A 41 14.72 42.16 -1.89
C GLY A 41 13.58 41.68 -2.79
N ALA A 42 13.28 42.41 -3.86
CA ALA A 42 12.26 42.03 -4.83
C ALA A 42 12.60 40.72 -5.56
N VAL A 43 13.86 40.56 -6.01
CA VAL A 43 14.30 39.33 -6.69
C VAL A 43 14.20 38.12 -5.76
N VAL A 44 14.66 38.24 -4.51
CA VAL A 44 14.58 37.16 -3.52
C VAL A 44 13.12 36.77 -3.26
N ALA A 45 12.22 37.73 -3.11
CA ALA A 45 10.80 37.46 -2.90
C ALA A 45 10.17 36.70 -4.08
N VAL A 46 10.52 37.06 -5.32
CA VAL A 46 10.04 36.36 -6.53
C VAL A 46 10.58 34.93 -6.58
N VAL A 47 11.88 34.73 -6.31
CA VAL A 47 12.49 33.40 -6.30
C VAL A 47 11.86 32.51 -5.24
N LEU A 48 11.69 33.00 -4.01
CA LEU A 48 11.04 32.24 -2.94
C LEU A 48 9.59 31.87 -3.29
N SER A 49 8.85 32.80 -3.92
CA SER A 49 7.49 32.53 -4.38
C SER A 49 7.45 31.43 -5.45
N LEU A 50 8.38 31.45 -6.41
CA LEU A 50 8.48 30.40 -7.43
C LEU A 50 8.83 29.05 -6.82
N VAL A 51 9.79 29.00 -5.89
CA VAL A 51 10.16 27.77 -5.17
C VAL A 51 8.97 27.22 -4.39
N ALA A 52 8.21 28.07 -3.70
CA ALA A 52 7.01 27.66 -2.97
C ALA A 52 5.93 27.09 -3.90
N LEU A 53 5.68 27.72 -5.04
CA LEU A 53 4.72 27.24 -6.04
C LEU A 53 5.13 25.90 -6.65
N LEU A 54 6.40 25.74 -7.01
CA LEU A 54 6.93 24.48 -7.53
C LEU A 54 6.88 23.37 -6.47
N GLY A 55 7.25 23.67 -5.22
CA GLY A 55 7.19 22.73 -4.11
C GLY A 55 5.76 22.28 -3.80
N ALA A 56 4.80 23.19 -3.81
CA ALA A 56 3.39 22.86 -3.66
C ALA A 56 2.86 21.99 -4.80
N GLY A 57 3.26 22.27 -6.04
CA GLY A 57 2.91 21.46 -7.22
C GLY A 57 3.39 20.02 -7.10
N LEU A 58 4.66 19.81 -6.74
CA LEU A 58 5.23 18.48 -6.54
C LEU A 58 4.57 17.71 -5.38
N LEU A 59 4.24 18.39 -4.28
CA LEU A 59 3.54 17.77 -3.15
C LEU A 59 2.13 17.32 -3.55
N LEU A 60 1.42 18.12 -4.34
CA LEU A 60 0.08 17.78 -4.82
C LEU A 60 0.11 16.61 -5.81
N SER A 61 1.07 16.58 -6.74
CA SER A 61 1.20 15.45 -7.67
C SER A 61 1.55 14.16 -6.93
N TYR A 62 2.47 14.21 -5.96
CA TYR A 62 2.83 13.06 -5.14
C TYR A 62 1.64 12.52 -4.33
N ARG A 63 0.82 13.39 -3.76
CA ARG A 63 -0.40 12.99 -3.04
C ARG A 63 -1.48 12.41 -3.95
N ALA A 64 -1.59 12.91 -5.18
CA ALA A 64 -2.52 12.36 -6.16
C ALA A 64 -2.14 10.92 -6.52
N GLU A 65 -0.86 10.68 -6.81
CA GLU A 65 -0.34 9.34 -7.12
C GLU A 65 -0.52 8.36 -5.95
N GLN A 66 -0.24 8.79 -4.70
CA GLN A 66 -0.53 7.97 -3.53
C GLN A 66 -2.02 7.69 -3.34
N ALA A 67 -2.90 8.66 -3.63
CA ALA A 67 -4.33 8.47 -3.50
C ALA A 67 -4.88 7.49 -4.54
N ASP A 68 -4.34 7.52 -5.76
CA ASP A 68 -4.73 6.59 -6.81
C ASP A 68 -4.23 5.17 -6.52
N ALA A 69 -2.97 5.01 -6.09
CA ALA A 69 -2.44 3.72 -5.63
C ALA A 69 -3.24 3.15 -4.42
N ALA A 70 -3.63 4.02 -3.48
CA ALA A 70 -4.45 3.59 -2.34
C ALA A 70 -5.86 3.14 -2.77
N ARG A 71 -6.44 3.76 -3.81
CA ARG A 71 -7.75 3.35 -4.36
C ARG A 71 -7.66 2.01 -5.08
N GLU A 72 -6.59 1.81 -5.85
CA GLU A 72 -6.33 0.55 -6.56
C GLU A 72 -6.18 -0.60 -5.55
N ASN A 73 -5.31 -0.45 -4.55
CA ASN A 73 -5.14 -1.43 -3.47
C ASN A 73 -6.45 -1.71 -2.70
N ALA A 74 -7.27 -0.68 -2.46
CA ALA A 74 -8.55 -0.84 -1.78
C ALA A 74 -9.58 -1.57 -2.65
N ALA A 75 -9.56 -1.37 -3.98
CA ALA A 75 -10.41 -2.09 -4.91
C ALA A 75 -9.99 -3.56 -5.01
N GLU A 76 -8.69 -3.85 -5.08
CA GLU A 76 -8.12 -5.19 -5.09
C GLU A 76 -8.44 -5.94 -3.79
N ALA A 77 -8.22 -5.33 -2.63
CA ALA A 77 -8.56 -5.93 -1.33
C ALA A 77 -10.05 -6.26 -1.23
N LYS A 78 -10.91 -5.39 -1.76
CA LYS A 78 -12.36 -5.64 -1.81
C LYS A 78 -12.73 -6.79 -2.77
N ALA A 79 -12.03 -6.91 -3.90
CA ALA A 79 -12.23 -8.02 -4.82
C ALA A 79 -11.86 -9.36 -4.16
N ILE A 80 -10.72 -9.42 -3.46
CA ILE A 80 -10.30 -10.59 -2.66
C ILE A 80 -11.34 -10.95 -1.60
N GLU A 81 -11.81 -9.95 -0.83
CA GLU A 81 -12.83 -10.16 0.21
C GLU A 81 -14.14 -10.70 -0.39
N THR A 82 -14.57 -10.15 -1.53
CA THR A 82 -15.77 -10.59 -2.23
C THR A 82 -15.61 -12.04 -2.72
N CYS A 83 -14.46 -12.34 -3.32
CA CYS A 83 -14.10 -13.68 -3.76
C CYS A 83 -14.22 -14.70 -2.62
N ARG A 84 -13.57 -14.40 -1.50
CA ARG A 84 -13.57 -15.25 -0.32
C ARG A 84 -14.98 -15.43 0.25
N ALA A 85 -15.80 -14.39 0.20
CA ALA A 85 -17.19 -14.48 0.66
C ALA A 85 -18.06 -15.35 -0.27
N GLU A 86 -17.79 -15.37 -1.57
CA GLU A 86 -18.56 -16.14 -2.56
C GLU A 86 -18.17 -17.61 -2.61
N ILE A 87 -16.87 -17.92 -2.61
CA ILE A 87 -16.37 -19.30 -2.84
C ILE A 87 -15.59 -19.89 -1.67
N GLY A 88 -15.28 -19.09 -0.63
CA GLY A 88 -14.34 -19.51 0.41
C GLY A 88 -14.77 -20.73 1.20
N GLU A 89 -16.06 -20.84 1.54
CA GLU A 89 -16.57 -22.03 2.25
C GLU A 89 -16.39 -23.30 1.42
N PHE A 90 -16.60 -23.22 0.10
CA PHE A 90 -16.41 -24.34 -0.82
C PHE A 90 -14.93 -24.72 -0.95
N VAL A 91 -14.05 -23.75 -1.23
CA VAL A 91 -12.61 -24.00 -1.39
C VAL A 91 -12.01 -24.57 -0.11
N GLU A 92 -12.36 -24.01 1.05
CA GLU A 92 -11.90 -24.50 2.36
C GLU A 92 -12.44 -25.92 2.65
N ALA A 93 -13.67 -26.26 2.25
CA ALA A 93 -14.21 -27.62 2.40
C ALA A 93 -13.49 -28.65 1.52
N VAL A 94 -13.15 -28.30 0.28
CA VAL A 94 -12.35 -29.17 -0.62
C VAL A 94 -10.95 -29.39 -0.04
N LEU A 95 -10.33 -28.35 0.52
CA LEU A 95 -9.02 -28.45 1.16
C LEU A 95 -9.06 -29.25 2.47
N ASP A 96 -10.13 -29.16 3.27
CA ASP A 96 -10.30 -30.00 4.46
C ASP A 96 -10.46 -31.48 4.08
N ALA A 97 -11.24 -31.80 3.03
CA ALA A 97 -11.35 -33.15 2.50
C ALA A 97 -9.99 -33.71 2.07
N SER A 98 -9.18 -32.89 1.40
CA SER A 98 -7.80 -33.19 1.02
C SER A 98 -6.92 -33.52 2.23
N SER A 99 -6.86 -32.61 3.21
CA SER A 99 -6.00 -32.74 4.39
C SER A 99 -6.34 -34.00 5.21
N ARG A 100 -7.63 -34.34 5.29
CA ARG A 100 -8.08 -35.57 5.98
C ARG A 100 -7.64 -36.83 5.28
N ALA A 101 -7.59 -36.84 3.95
CA ALA A 101 -7.16 -38.01 3.21
C ALA A 101 -5.69 -38.35 3.42
N GLU A 102 -4.82 -37.34 3.56
CA GLU A 102 -3.39 -37.55 3.82
C GLU A 102 -3.10 -38.24 5.15
N VAL A 103 -3.92 -37.98 6.18
CA VAL A 103 -3.72 -38.50 7.54
C VAL A 103 -4.31 -39.89 7.75
N GLY A 104 -4.96 -40.47 6.73
CA GLY A 104 -5.67 -41.74 6.83
C GLY A 104 -7.05 -41.56 7.45
N ILE A 105 -8.05 -41.34 6.59
CA ILE A 105 -9.47 -41.22 6.93
C ILE A 105 -10.22 -42.49 6.54
N VAL A 106 -11.34 -42.77 7.22
CA VAL A 106 -12.25 -43.85 6.82
C VAL A 106 -13.05 -43.40 5.58
N GLN A 107 -13.34 -44.32 4.66
CA GLN A 107 -14.12 -44.05 3.44
C GLN A 107 -15.36 -43.19 3.69
N ALA A 108 -16.16 -43.56 4.70
CA ALA A 108 -17.42 -42.91 5.00
C ALA A 108 -17.24 -41.41 5.29
N ASP A 109 -16.21 -41.07 6.09
CA ASP A 109 -15.95 -39.69 6.49
C ASP A 109 -15.41 -38.87 5.31
N LEU A 110 -14.63 -39.49 4.41
CA LEU A 110 -14.17 -38.86 3.17
C LEU A 110 -15.34 -38.60 2.21
N SER A 111 -16.20 -39.60 1.99
CA SER A 111 -17.38 -39.45 1.14
C SER A 111 -18.33 -38.39 1.68
N GLU A 112 -18.48 -38.30 3.01
CA GLU A 112 -19.24 -37.23 3.65
C GLU A 112 -18.61 -35.86 3.38
N ALA A 113 -17.29 -35.70 3.60
CA ALA A 113 -16.59 -34.43 3.35
C ALA A 113 -16.67 -33.97 1.88
N ILE A 114 -16.50 -34.89 0.93
CA ILE A 114 -16.65 -34.60 -0.51
C ILE A 114 -18.10 -34.21 -0.82
N SER A 115 -19.08 -34.89 -0.22
CA SER A 115 -20.49 -34.56 -0.44
C SER A 115 -20.85 -33.20 0.13
N ASP A 116 -20.32 -32.83 1.29
CA ASP A 116 -20.52 -31.51 1.90
C ASP A 116 -19.92 -30.41 1.01
N ALA A 117 -18.69 -30.62 0.53
CA ALA A 117 -18.05 -29.72 -0.43
C ALA A 117 -18.90 -29.58 -1.71
N ALA A 118 -19.42 -30.69 -2.25
CA ALA A 118 -20.29 -30.65 -3.43
C ALA A 118 -21.57 -29.84 -3.19
N VAL A 119 -22.18 -29.93 -2.01
CA VAL A 119 -23.36 -29.14 -1.67
C VAL A 119 -23.03 -27.65 -1.62
N LEU A 120 -21.85 -27.28 -1.13
CA LEU A 120 -21.38 -25.90 -1.12
C LEU A 120 -21.11 -25.39 -2.54
N GLY A 121 -20.38 -26.17 -3.35
CA GLY A 121 -20.10 -25.84 -4.75
C GLY A 121 -21.38 -25.59 -5.56
N ASN A 122 -22.39 -26.46 -5.41
CA ASN A 122 -23.67 -26.33 -6.11
C ASN A 122 -24.50 -25.10 -5.72
N ARG A 123 -24.17 -24.40 -4.63
CA ARG A 123 -24.84 -23.16 -4.24
C ARG A 123 -24.24 -21.92 -4.91
N ILE A 124 -23.04 -22.05 -5.47
CA ILE A 124 -22.31 -20.96 -6.10
C ILE A 124 -22.86 -20.74 -7.51
N ASP A 125 -23.26 -19.50 -7.81
CA ASP A 125 -23.58 -19.09 -9.18
C ASP A 125 -22.29 -18.73 -9.92
N ALA A 126 -21.65 -19.74 -10.52
CA ALA A 126 -20.39 -19.58 -11.24
C ALA A 126 -20.44 -18.49 -12.34
N SER A 127 -21.62 -18.24 -12.91
CA SER A 127 -21.78 -17.21 -13.95
C SER A 127 -21.69 -15.77 -13.43
N SER A 128 -21.79 -15.60 -12.11
CA SER A 128 -21.75 -14.30 -11.43
C SER A 128 -20.38 -13.95 -10.85
N LEU A 129 -19.44 -14.91 -10.83
CA LEU A 129 -18.11 -14.75 -10.26
C LEU A 129 -17.25 -13.79 -11.08
N SER A 130 -16.33 -13.09 -10.42
CA SER A 130 -15.27 -12.38 -11.15
C SER A 130 -14.33 -13.39 -11.84
N PRO A 131 -13.62 -13.00 -12.91
CA PRO A 131 -12.69 -13.91 -13.61
C PRO A 131 -11.65 -14.57 -12.70
N GLU A 132 -11.15 -13.84 -11.70
CA GLU A 132 -10.18 -14.34 -10.73
C GLU A 132 -10.81 -15.43 -9.86
N CYS A 133 -12.02 -15.18 -9.34
CA CYS A 133 -12.76 -16.13 -8.51
C CYS A 133 -13.25 -17.35 -9.28
N ASP A 134 -13.68 -17.16 -10.52
CA ASP A 134 -14.10 -18.25 -11.42
C ASP A 134 -12.95 -19.25 -11.61
N SER A 135 -11.72 -18.78 -11.78
CA SER A 135 -10.56 -19.68 -11.92
C SER A 135 -10.27 -20.48 -10.64
N ALA A 136 -10.38 -19.85 -9.47
CA ALA A 136 -10.20 -20.53 -8.18
C ALA A 136 -11.34 -21.54 -7.92
N TYR A 137 -12.58 -21.15 -8.25
CA TYR A 137 -13.75 -22.03 -8.20
C TYR A 137 -13.58 -23.26 -9.09
N GLN A 138 -13.16 -23.08 -10.36
CA GLN A 138 -12.95 -24.19 -11.29
C GLN A 138 -11.87 -25.15 -10.80
N ALA A 139 -10.76 -24.65 -10.26
CA ALA A 139 -9.72 -25.51 -9.69
C ALA A 139 -10.22 -26.31 -8.48
N ALA A 140 -11.02 -25.71 -7.60
CA ALA A 140 -11.64 -26.41 -6.48
C ALA A 140 -12.69 -27.45 -6.94
N ASP A 141 -13.50 -27.14 -7.94
CA ASP A 141 -14.48 -28.05 -8.55
C ASP A 141 -13.81 -29.25 -9.23
N GLU A 142 -12.71 -29.02 -9.95
CA GLU A 142 -11.89 -30.09 -10.52
C GLU A 142 -11.28 -30.96 -9.42
N ALA A 143 -10.73 -30.36 -8.36
CA ALA A 143 -10.20 -31.10 -7.21
C ALA A 143 -11.26 -31.98 -6.55
N GLN A 144 -12.44 -31.41 -6.27
CA GLN A 144 -13.59 -32.12 -5.71
C GLN A 144 -14.02 -33.29 -6.60
N THR A 145 -14.07 -33.08 -7.93
CA THR A 145 -14.42 -34.11 -8.90
C THR A 145 -13.40 -35.24 -8.91
N ILE A 146 -12.11 -34.92 -8.89
CA ILE A 146 -11.05 -35.95 -8.83
C ILE A 146 -11.16 -36.73 -7.52
N TYR A 147 -11.35 -36.07 -6.37
CA TYR A 147 -11.57 -36.77 -5.10
C TYR A 147 -12.77 -37.71 -5.13
N ALA A 148 -13.89 -37.29 -5.71
CA ALA A 148 -15.07 -38.13 -5.84
C ALA A 148 -14.81 -39.38 -6.71
N LEU A 149 -14.11 -39.20 -7.83
CA LEU A 149 -13.73 -40.31 -8.73
C LEU A 149 -12.72 -41.26 -8.06
N SER A 150 -11.71 -40.73 -7.40
CA SER A 150 -10.71 -41.53 -6.68
C SER A 150 -11.35 -42.32 -5.53
N ALA A 151 -12.29 -41.73 -4.80
CA ALA A 151 -13.05 -42.42 -3.76
C ALA A 151 -13.90 -43.57 -4.32
N SER A 152 -14.56 -43.36 -5.48
CA SER A 152 -15.32 -44.42 -6.15
C SER A 152 -14.42 -45.56 -6.63
N THR A 153 -13.28 -45.25 -7.25
CA THR A 153 -12.31 -46.26 -7.71
C THR A 153 -11.75 -47.07 -6.55
N TRP A 154 -11.47 -46.41 -5.42
CA TRP A 154 -11.00 -47.09 -4.21
C TRP A 154 -12.09 -48.00 -3.61
N GLU A 155 -13.35 -47.56 -3.61
CA GLU A 155 -14.49 -48.39 -3.22
C GLU A 155 -14.63 -49.63 -4.11
N ASP A 156 -14.59 -49.45 -5.43
CA ASP A 156 -14.66 -50.57 -6.40
C ASP A 156 -13.52 -51.57 -6.17
N CYS A 157 -12.29 -51.08 -5.93
CA CYS A 157 -11.14 -51.90 -5.58
C CYS A 157 -11.39 -52.72 -4.29
N ILE A 158 -11.89 -52.10 -3.21
CA ILE A 158 -12.17 -52.82 -1.95
C ILE A 158 -13.20 -53.95 -2.15
N TRP A 159 -14.20 -53.73 -3.00
CA TRP A 159 -15.24 -54.74 -3.26
C TRP A 159 -14.79 -55.85 -4.21
N GLU A 160 -13.78 -55.62 -5.04
CA GLU A 160 -13.15 -56.64 -5.87
C GLU A 160 -12.14 -57.47 -5.06
N TYR A 161 -12.46 -58.74 -4.80
CA TYR A 161 -11.64 -59.69 -4.01
C TYR A 161 -10.17 -59.87 -4.44
N THR A 162 -9.77 -59.32 -5.60
CA THR A 162 -8.42 -59.42 -6.16
C THR A 162 -7.61 -58.13 -6.08
N CYS A 163 -8.19 -57.01 -5.65
CA CYS A 163 -7.49 -55.74 -5.55
C CYS A 163 -6.82 -55.59 -4.17
N ASP A 164 -5.55 -55.21 -4.16
CA ASP A 164 -4.85 -54.72 -2.99
C ASP A 164 -4.79 -53.18 -3.06
N PRO A 165 -5.58 -52.44 -2.27
CA PRO A 165 -5.60 -50.98 -2.33
C PRO A 165 -4.26 -50.32 -1.97
N ASP A 166 -3.30 -51.05 -1.37
CA ASP A 166 -1.97 -50.52 -1.11
C ASP A 166 -1.05 -50.60 -2.34
N THR A 167 -1.31 -51.51 -3.28
CA THR A 167 -0.44 -51.73 -4.45
C THR A 167 -1.10 -51.47 -5.80
N ASP A 168 -2.42 -51.67 -5.88
CA ASP A 168 -3.19 -51.63 -7.11
C ASP A 168 -3.93 -50.29 -7.29
N PHE A 169 -4.06 -49.52 -6.21
CA PHE A 169 -4.64 -48.18 -6.25
C PHE A 169 -3.57 -47.13 -6.57
N ASP A 170 -3.71 -46.46 -7.70
CA ASP A 170 -2.83 -45.36 -8.09
C ASP A 170 -3.22 -44.08 -7.32
N ASN A 171 -2.31 -43.60 -6.47
CA ASN A 171 -2.50 -42.38 -5.68
C ASN A 171 -2.15 -41.09 -6.44
N SER A 172 -1.80 -41.17 -7.73
CA SER A 172 -1.46 -39.99 -8.53
C SER A 172 -2.62 -39.00 -8.69
N ASP A 173 -3.87 -39.51 -8.77
CA ASP A 173 -5.07 -38.68 -8.82
C ASP A 173 -5.28 -37.90 -7.51
N TRP A 174 -4.97 -38.51 -6.37
CA TRP A 174 -5.05 -37.87 -5.05
C TRP A 174 -4.10 -36.67 -4.93
N SER A 175 -2.85 -36.85 -5.36
CA SER A 175 -1.86 -35.77 -5.40
C SER A 175 -2.31 -34.66 -6.36
N THR A 176 -2.87 -35.02 -7.51
CA THR A 176 -3.36 -34.05 -8.49
C THR A 176 -4.54 -33.24 -7.95
N ALA A 177 -5.47 -33.88 -7.25
CA ALA A 177 -6.58 -33.20 -6.59
C ALA A 177 -6.08 -32.25 -5.50
N GLN A 178 -5.06 -32.66 -4.74
CA GLN A 178 -4.46 -31.83 -3.70
C GLN A 178 -3.79 -30.59 -4.28
N ASP A 179 -2.98 -30.74 -5.33
CA ASP A 179 -2.33 -29.62 -6.00
C ASP A 179 -3.36 -28.60 -6.50
N LYS A 180 -4.49 -29.07 -7.04
CA LYS A 180 -5.60 -28.21 -7.48
C LYS A 180 -6.34 -27.53 -6.33
N ALA A 181 -6.64 -28.24 -5.25
CA ALA A 181 -7.27 -27.68 -4.06
C ALA A 181 -6.40 -26.59 -3.43
N GLN A 182 -5.09 -26.84 -3.33
CA GLN A 182 -4.12 -25.88 -2.83
C GLN A 182 -3.99 -24.66 -3.76
N ALA A 183 -3.90 -24.87 -5.07
CA ALA A 183 -3.84 -23.77 -6.03
C ALA A 183 -5.11 -22.91 -6.01
N ALA A 184 -6.29 -23.52 -5.84
CA ALA A 184 -7.55 -22.79 -5.65
C ALA A 184 -7.54 -21.93 -4.38
N TYR A 185 -7.06 -22.47 -3.27
CA TYR A 185 -6.94 -21.75 -2.00
C TYR A 185 -5.96 -20.57 -2.10
N ASP A 186 -4.79 -20.79 -2.69
CA ASP A 186 -3.78 -19.75 -2.86
C ASP A 186 -4.25 -18.65 -3.82
N ALA A 187 -4.88 -19.02 -4.95
CA ALA A 187 -5.49 -18.08 -5.90
C ALA A 187 -6.55 -17.21 -5.24
N MET A 188 -7.43 -17.82 -4.44
CA MET A 188 -8.48 -17.11 -3.69
C MET A 188 -7.89 -16.11 -2.68
N LEU A 189 -6.86 -16.49 -1.92
CA LEU A 189 -6.23 -15.60 -0.94
C LEU A 189 -5.47 -14.45 -1.60
N ALA A 190 -4.86 -14.70 -2.75
CA ALA A 190 -4.11 -13.71 -3.50
C ALA A 190 -4.99 -12.82 -4.39
N GLY A 191 -6.23 -13.24 -4.71
CA GLY A 191 -7.09 -12.53 -5.65
C GLY A 191 -6.57 -12.56 -7.08
N ILE A 192 -5.87 -13.63 -7.46
CA ILE A 192 -5.28 -13.82 -8.79
C ILE A 192 -5.81 -15.10 -9.41
N SER A 193 -5.55 -15.30 -10.70
CA SER A 193 -5.94 -16.55 -11.36
C SER A 193 -5.04 -17.73 -10.95
N VAL A 194 -5.58 -18.94 -11.02
CA VAL A 194 -4.81 -20.19 -10.78
C VAL A 194 -3.62 -20.32 -11.74
N ASP A 195 -3.74 -19.87 -12.99
CA ASP A 195 -2.63 -19.83 -13.94
C ASP A 195 -1.46 -18.95 -13.46
N ALA A 196 -1.76 -17.85 -12.76
CA ALA A 196 -0.76 -16.96 -12.19
C ALA A 196 -0.09 -17.52 -10.93
N VAL A 197 -0.76 -18.43 -10.21
CA VAL A 197 -0.15 -19.17 -9.08
C VAL A 197 0.88 -20.18 -9.58
N ASN A 198 0.62 -20.81 -10.72
CA ASN A 198 1.44 -21.88 -11.29
C ASN A 198 2.60 -21.41 -12.19
N SER A 199 2.70 -20.10 -12.45
CA SER A 199 3.72 -19.49 -13.33
C SER A 199 4.99 -19.08 -12.59
#